data_AF-A0A2M8EL06-F1
#
_entry.id   AF-A0A2M8EL06-F1
#
_cell.length_a   1.000
_cell.length_b   1.000
_cell.length_c   1.000
_cell.angle_alpha   90.00
_cell.angle_beta   90.00
_cell.angle_gamma   90.00
#
_symmetry.space_group_name_H-M   'P 1'
#
loop_
_entity.id
_entity.type
_entity.pdbx_description
1 polymer ?
#
loop_
_entity_poly.entity_id
_entity_poly.type
_entity_poly.pdbx_seq_one_letter_code
_entity_poly.pdbx_strand_id
1 'polypeptide(L)'
;MKKQIKDPFDGLVLDEYEQTIENSVADGDYFSISKAEQENFAKIAKMHNQFQVSKRINIRINNQDLAKVKSKAKHNNIPYQTLISSIVHKYANGEIGVSL
;
A
#
# COMPACT_ATOMS: atom_id res chain seq x y z
N MET A 1 7.60 -4.56 -39.42
CA MET A 1 6.98 -5.78 -38.84
C MET A 1 5.90 -5.34 -37.86
N LYS A 2 4.62 -5.67 -38.09
CA LYS A 2 3.53 -5.35 -37.14
C LYS A 2 3.72 -6.23 -35.90
N LYS A 3 3.96 -5.64 -34.72
CA LYS A 3 3.92 -6.40 -33.46
C LYS A 3 2.49 -6.92 -33.32
N GLN A 4 2.33 -8.25 -33.27
CA GLN A 4 1.07 -8.84 -32.83
C GLN A 4 0.89 -8.44 -31.37
N ILE A 5 -0.12 -7.61 -31.09
CA ILE A 5 -0.53 -7.30 -29.72
C ILE A 5 -1.28 -8.54 -29.26
N LYS A 6 -0.60 -9.42 -28.54
CA LYS A 6 -1.27 -10.51 -27.82
C LYS A 6 -2.09 -9.87 -26.72
N ASP A 7 -3.38 -10.21 -26.64
CA ASP A 7 -4.23 -9.76 -25.56
C ASP A 7 -3.60 -10.21 -24.23
N PRO A 8 -3.28 -9.29 -23.29
CA PRO A 8 -2.71 -9.67 -22.00
C PRO A 8 -3.64 -10.51 -21.14
N PHE A 9 -4.91 -10.66 -21.51
CA PHE A 9 -5.93 -11.42 -20.79
C PHE A 9 -6.30 -12.74 -21.48
N ASP A 10 -5.59 -13.13 -22.53
CA ASP A 10 -5.81 -14.40 -23.24
C ASP A 10 -5.62 -15.61 -22.29
N GLY A 11 -6.70 -16.34 -22.02
CA GLY A 11 -6.72 -17.49 -21.10
C GLY A 11 -6.95 -17.15 -19.63
N LEU A 12 -7.35 -15.92 -19.29
CA LEU A 12 -7.74 -15.55 -17.94
C LEU A 12 -9.02 -16.29 -17.53
N VAL A 13 -8.95 -17.03 -16.42
CA VAL A 13 -10.12 -17.67 -15.79
C VAL A 13 -10.52 -16.80 -14.61
N LEU A 14 -11.68 -16.17 -14.72
CA LEU A 14 -12.28 -15.37 -13.65
C LEU A 14 -12.94 -16.30 -12.63
N ASP A 15 -12.85 -15.94 -11.35
CA ASP A 15 -13.68 -16.58 -10.33
C ASP A 15 -15.15 -16.13 -10.46
N GLU A 16 -16.05 -16.79 -9.71
CA GLU A 16 -17.48 -16.49 -9.79
C GLU A 16 -17.80 -15.02 -9.46
N TYR A 17 -17.06 -14.42 -8.52
CA TYR A 17 -17.26 -13.03 -8.13
C TYR A 17 -16.79 -12.08 -9.23
N GLU A 18 -15.59 -12.27 -9.75
CA GLU A 18 -15.04 -11.48 -10.85
C GLU A 18 -15.91 -11.59 -12.12
N GLN A 19 -16.41 -12.78 -12.44
CA GLN A 19 -17.30 -13.00 -13.58
C GLN A 19 -18.63 -12.26 -13.43
N THR A 20 -19.18 -12.20 -12.20
CA THR A 20 -20.42 -11.42 -11.95
C THR A 20 -20.21 -9.92 -12.15
N ILE A 21 -19.05 -9.39 -11.77
CA ILE A 21 -18.69 -8.00 -12.01
C ILE A 21 -18.54 -7.74 -13.51
N GLU A 22 -17.82 -8.60 -14.24
CA GLU A 22 -17.64 -8.48 -15.70
C GLU A 22 -18.99 -8.43 -16.42
N ASN A 23 -19.91 -9.34 -16.06
CA ASN A 23 -21.25 -9.39 -16.64
C ASN A 23 -22.07 -8.14 -16.28
N SER A 24 -21.99 -7.63 -15.05
CA SER A 24 -22.74 -6.44 -14.62
C SER A 24 -22.40 -5.18 -15.44
N VAL A 25 -21.16 -5.07 -15.94
CA VAL A 25 -20.74 -3.98 -16.82
C VAL A 25 -21.41 -4.08 -18.19
N ALA A 26 -21.50 -5.30 -18.74
CA ALA A 26 -22.15 -5.57 -20.02
C ALA A 26 -23.68 -5.43 -19.93
N ASP A 27 -24.27 -5.88 -18.82
CA ASP A 27 -25.71 -5.86 -18.56
C ASP A 27 -26.23 -4.48 -18.14
N GLY A 28 -25.34 -3.54 -17.84
CA GLY A 28 -25.70 -2.19 -17.41
C GLY A 28 -26.22 -2.13 -15.97
N ASP A 29 -25.94 -3.16 -15.17
CA ASP A 29 -26.44 -3.31 -13.79
C ASP A 29 -25.54 -2.56 -12.79
N TYR A 30 -25.39 -1.25 -13.04
CA TYR A 30 -24.68 -0.33 -12.17
C TYR A 30 -25.58 0.85 -11.80
N PHE A 31 -25.53 1.26 -10.54
CA PHE A 31 -26.25 2.43 -10.05
C PHE A 31 -25.32 3.64 -9.99
N SER A 32 -25.83 4.79 -10.41
CA SER A 32 -25.11 6.05 -10.22
C SER A 32 -25.17 6.46 -8.76
N ILE A 33 -23.99 6.59 -8.15
CA ILE A 33 -23.84 7.15 -6.80
C ILE A 33 -24.03 8.67 -6.80
N SER A 34 -24.30 9.25 -5.63
CA SER A 34 -24.39 10.70 -5.51
C SER A 34 -23.04 11.37 -5.80
N LYS A 35 -23.07 12.64 -6.24
CA LYS A 35 -21.83 13.42 -6.49
C LYS A 35 -20.96 13.53 -5.23
N ALA A 36 -21.58 13.62 -4.04
CA ALA A 36 -20.88 13.67 -2.76
C ALA A 36 -20.14 12.35 -2.46
N GLU A 37 -20.76 11.20 -2.71
CA GLU A 37 -20.11 9.90 -2.56
C GLU A 37 -18.98 9.72 -3.58
N GLN A 38 -19.20 10.15 -4.82
CA GLN A 38 -18.16 10.12 -5.86
C GLN A 38 -16.93 10.94 -5.45
N GLU A 39 -17.14 12.14 -4.91
CA GLU A 39 -16.07 12.98 -4.36
C GLU A 39 -15.37 12.31 -3.17
N ASN A 40 -16.13 11.62 -2.31
CA ASN A 40 -15.56 10.88 -1.18
C ASN A 40 -14.68 9.70 -1.65
N PHE A 41 -15.16 8.88 -2.57
CA PHE A 41 -14.37 7.78 -3.15
C PHE A 41 -13.14 8.31 -3.88
N ALA A 42 -13.25 9.40 -4.65
CA ALA A 42 -12.11 10.04 -5.30
C ALA A 42 -11.08 10.55 -4.28
N LYS A 43 -11.54 11.12 -3.16
CA LYS A 43 -10.68 11.56 -2.05
C LYS A 43 -9.98 10.38 -1.39
N ILE A 44 -10.68 9.29 -1.11
CA ILE A 44 -10.12 8.06 -0.54
C ILE A 44 -9.05 7.48 -1.46
N ALA A 45 -9.35 7.35 -2.77
CA ALA A 45 -8.39 6.86 -3.76
C ALA A 45 -7.14 7.76 -3.84
N LYS A 46 -7.33 9.09 -3.83
CA LYS A 46 -6.22 10.05 -3.82
C LYS A 46 -5.37 9.93 -2.54
N MET A 47 -6.01 9.81 -1.39
CA MET A 47 -5.34 9.64 -0.10
C MET A 47 -4.53 8.34 -0.09
N HIS A 48 -5.13 7.24 -0.52
CA HIS A 48 -4.47 5.94 -0.63
C HIS A 48 -3.21 6.03 -1.49
N ASN A 49 -3.31 6.59 -2.69
CA ASN A 49 -2.16 6.79 -3.58
C ASN A 49 -1.09 7.66 -2.91
N GLN A 50 -1.47 8.75 -2.25
CA GLN A 50 -0.55 9.65 -1.55
C GLN A 50 0.18 8.98 -0.37
N PHE A 51 -0.50 8.12 0.38
CA PHE A 51 0.11 7.38 1.49
C PHE A 51 1.04 6.27 1.02
N GLN A 52 0.78 5.68 -0.14
CA GLN A 52 1.69 4.68 -0.73
C GLN A 52 3.00 5.29 -1.28
N VAL A 53 3.02 6.59 -1.60
CA VAL A 53 4.26 7.24 -2.05
C VAL A 53 5.26 7.34 -0.89
N SER A 54 6.24 6.45 -0.89
CA SER A 54 7.36 6.51 0.06
C SER A 54 8.19 7.78 -0.15
N LYS A 55 8.35 8.61 0.89
CA LYS A 55 9.28 9.74 0.88
C LYS A 55 10.60 9.34 1.56
N ARG A 56 11.73 9.70 0.95
CA ARG A 56 13.06 9.49 1.55
C ARG A 56 13.33 10.56 2.59
N ILE A 57 13.75 10.15 3.78
CA ILE A 57 14.21 11.03 4.87
C ILE A 57 15.62 10.63 5.30
N ASN A 58 16.45 11.60 5.68
CA ASN A 58 17.77 11.35 6.25
C ASN A 58 17.68 11.54 7.77
N ILE A 59 18.13 10.54 8.55
CA ILE A 59 18.17 10.59 10.01
C ILE A 59 19.61 10.39 10.45
N ARG A 60 20.15 11.32 11.24
CA ARG A 60 21.45 11.17 11.88
C ARG A 60 21.28 10.36 13.16
N ILE A 61 22.01 9.25 13.26
CA ILE A 61 22.02 8.35 14.42
C ILE A 61 23.48 8.13 14.82
N ASN A 62 23.77 8.08 16.12
CA ASN A 62 25.12 7.77 16.60
C ASN A 62 25.47 6.29 16.36
N ASN A 63 26.77 5.97 16.29
CA ASN A 63 27.20 4.61 15.97
C ASN A 63 26.77 3.57 17.02
N GLN A 64 26.70 3.97 18.30
CA GLN A 64 26.34 3.08 19.39
C GLN A 64 24.87 2.62 19.28
N ASP A 65 23.95 3.53 18.98
CA ASP A 65 22.54 3.22 18.84
C ASP A 65 22.26 2.47 17.55
N LEU A 66 22.95 2.81 16.45
CA LEU A 66 22.87 2.02 15.22
C LEU A 66 23.31 0.57 15.44
N ALA A 67 24.35 0.33 16.21
CA ALA A 67 24.80 -1.02 16.56
C ALA A 67 23.74 -1.78 17.38
N LYS A 68 23.12 -1.13 18.37
CA LYS A 68 22.02 -1.73 19.16
C LYS A 68 20.81 -2.07 18.29
N VAL A 69 20.42 -1.18 17.38
CA VAL A 69 19.30 -1.41 16.45
C VAL A 69 19.59 -2.59 15.52
N LYS A 70 20.81 -2.65 14.94
CA LYS A 70 21.22 -3.78 14.10
C LYS A 70 21.21 -5.11 14.85
N SER A 71 21.67 -5.12 16.09
CA SER A 71 21.63 -6.31 16.95
C SER A 71 20.18 -6.77 17.17
N LYS A 72 19.28 -5.86 17.58
CA LYS A 72 17.85 -6.16 17.76
C LYS A 72 17.19 -6.65 16.47
N ALA A 73 17.51 -6.05 15.33
CA ALA A 73 16.96 -6.46 14.03
C ALA A 73 17.40 -7.89 13.67
N LYS A 74 18.69 -8.21 13.89
CA LYS A 74 19.24 -9.55 13.68
C LYS A 74 18.56 -10.58 14.58
N HIS A 75 18.30 -10.26 15.85
CA HIS A 75 17.55 -11.13 16.76
C HIS A 75 16.13 -11.45 16.27
N ASN A 76 15.49 -10.50 15.59
CA ASN A 76 14.14 -10.67 15.03
C ASN A 76 14.15 -11.20 13.57
N ASN A 77 15.32 -11.54 13.01
CA ASN A 77 15.49 -11.96 11.62
C ASN A 77 14.89 -10.99 10.58
N ILE A 78 14.97 -9.68 10.85
CA ILE A 78 14.50 -8.63 9.94
C ILE A 78 15.62 -7.64 9.61
N PRO A 79 15.57 -6.95 8.45
CA PRO A 79 16.47 -5.85 8.16
C PRO A 79 16.35 -4.73 9.20
N TYR A 80 17.47 -4.08 9.54
CA TYR A 80 17.45 -2.99 10.52
C TYR A 80 16.64 -1.78 10.02
N GLN A 81 16.59 -1.54 8.71
CA GLN A 81 15.72 -0.52 8.12
C GLN A 81 14.24 -0.84 8.39
N THR A 82 13.84 -2.10 8.21
CA THR A 82 12.47 -2.56 8.48
C THR A 82 12.10 -2.38 9.95
N LEU A 83 13.03 -2.67 10.87
CA LEU A 83 12.81 -2.43 12.30
C LEU A 83 12.61 -0.93 12.59
N ILE A 84 13.43 -0.05 12.01
CA ILE A 84 13.29 1.40 12.17
C ILE A 84 11.94 1.87 11.61
N SER A 85 11.56 1.41 10.40
CA SER A 85 10.27 1.72 9.80
C SER A 85 9.09 1.26 10.66
N SER A 86 9.20 0.07 11.27
CA SER A 86 8.18 -0.45 12.18
C SER A 86 8.04 0.42 13.43
N ILE A 87 9.15 0.87 14.03
CA ILE A 87 9.11 1.77 15.19
C ILE A 87 8.42 3.09 14.83
N VAL A 88 8.76 3.69 13.69
CA VAL A 88 8.12 4.92 13.21
C VAL A 88 6.61 4.72 13.01
N HIS A 89 6.22 3.58 12.41
CA HIS A 89 4.81 3.25 12.21
C HIS A 89 4.06 3.08 13.54
N LYS A 90 4.61 2.30 14.47
CA LYS A 90 4.03 2.07 15.80
C LYS A 90 3.88 3.37 16.59
N TYR A 91 4.86 4.26 16.49
CA TYR A 91 4.80 5.56 17.14
C TYR A 91 3.70 6.43 16.51
N ALA A 92 3.62 6.49 15.19
CA ALA A 92 2.60 7.25 14.48
C ALA A 92 1.17 6.76 14.77
N ASN A 93 1.00 5.44 14.97
CA ASN A 93 -0.29 4.84 15.33
C ASN A 93 -0.63 4.94 16.82
N GLY A 94 0.26 5.46 17.67
CA GLY A 94 0.05 5.56 19.12
C GLY A 94 0.23 4.23 19.88
N GLU A 95 0.79 3.19 19.26
CA GLU A 95 1.08 1.90 19.91
C GLU A 95 2.26 2.02 20.88
N ILE A 96 3.16 2.99 20.67
CA ILE A 96 4.29 3.28 21.55
C ILE A 96 4.34 4.77 21.89
N GLY A 97 4.62 5.08 23.15
CA GLY A 97 4.87 6.43 23.63
C GLY A 97 6.37 6.73 23.72
N VAL A 98 6.74 7.98 23.43
CA VAL A 98 8.07 8.51 23.72
C VAL A 98 7.89 9.61 24.76
N SER A 99 8.50 9.44 25.93
CA SER A 99 8.63 10.51 26.91
C SER A 99 9.76 11.44 26.47
N LEU A 100 9.44 12.71 26.24
CA LEU A 100 10.39 13.77 25.91
C LEU A 100 10.90 14.47 27.17
#